data_AF-A0A0F9C6X9-F1
#
_entry.id   AF-A0A0F9C6X9-F1
#
_cell.length_a   1.000
_cell.length_b   1.000
_cell.length_c   1.000
_cell.angle_alpha   90.00
_cell.angle_beta   90.00
_cell.angle_gamma   90.00
#
_symmetry.space_group_name_H-M   'P 1'
#
loop_
_entity.id
_entity.type
_entity.pdbx_description
1 polymer ?
#
loop_
_entity_poly.entity_id
_entity_poly.type
_entity_poly.pdbx_seq_one_letter_code
_entity_poly.pdbx_strand_id
1 'polypeptide(L)'
;MQSVKTEPLKTEYRCLFSVYEETGSAGPRERIMPGVDFNVLRTEITMEQVLNQLGFQPTNRSGNQLHGPCPVHGSTSSGSRTFSVNLDSGRYYCHKCQSHGNQLELWAAVKKLPMYEAAIDLCRALDREVPWIQRW
;
A
#
# COMPACT_ATOMS: atom_id res chain seq x y z
N MET A 1 24.37 -45.76 17.73
CA MET A 1 23.79 -44.55 18.38
C MET A 1 24.15 -43.36 17.52
N GLN A 2 23.19 -42.44 17.38
CA GLN A 2 23.02 -41.54 16.24
C GLN A 2 24.15 -40.51 16.07
N SER A 3 24.64 -40.36 14.83
CA SER A 3 25.29 -39.13 14.39
C SER A 3 24.28 -38.35 13.56
N VAL A 4 23.67 -37.34 14.18
CA VAL A 4 22.77 -36.39 13.52
C VAL A 4 23.61 -35.21 13.06
N LYS A 5 23.63 -35.02 11.73
CA LYS A 5 24.19 -33.86 11.04
C LYS A 5 23.45 -32.59 11.44
N THR A 6 24.16 -31.46 11.59
CA THR A 6 23.63 -30.12 11.26
C THR A 6 24.79 -29.16 10.97
N GLU A 7 24.86 -28.67 9.73
CA GLU A 7 25.51 -27.40 9.37
C GLU A 7 24.49 -26.27 9.53
N PRO A 8 24.95 -25.01 9.64
CA PRO A 8 24.26 -23.99 8.85
C PRO A 8 25.18 -23.00 8.11
N LEU A 9 24.92 -22.93 6.79
CA LEU A 9 24.59 -21.74 6.01
C LEU A 9 25.64 -20.62 5.92
N LYS A 10 26.55 -20.75 4.94
CA LYS A 10 27.05 -19.59 4.16
C LYS A 10 26.23 -19.45 2.89
N THR A 11 25.21 -18.60 2.90
CA THR A 11 24.58 -18.12 1.67
C THR A 11 25.43 -16.99 1.13
N GLU A 12 26.41 -17.34 0.31
CA GLU A 12 27.15 -16.38 -0.50
C GLU A 12 26.30 -15.98 -1.71
N TYR A 13 26.08 -14.68 -1.81
CA TYR A 13 25.60 -14.02 -3.01
C TYR A 13 26.56 -14.31 -4.15
N ARG A 14 26.12 -15.10 -5.12
CA ARG A 14 26.85 -15.23 -6.37
C ARG A 14 25.89 -15.22 -7.56
N CYS A 15 25.86 -14.03 -8.16
CA CYS A 15 25.45 -13.79 -9.53
C CYS A 15 26.10 -14.85 -10.44
N LEU A 16 25.28 -15.68 -11.08
CA LEU A 16 25.69 -16.57 -12.16
C LEU A 16 24.74 -16.39 -13.32
N PHE A 17 25.17 -15.47 -14.17
CA PHE A 17 24.87 -15.37 -15.58
C PHE A 17 25.35 -16.66 -16.29
N SER A 18 24.42 -17.46 -16.82
CA SER A 18 24.56 -18.44 -17.92
C SER A 18 23.22 -19.16 -18.00
N VAL A 19 22.50 -19.30 -19.11
CA VAL A 19 22.91 -19.65 -20.48
C VAL A 19 21.80 -19.15 -21.42
N TYR A 20 22.16 -18.48 -22.52
CA TYR A 20 21.30 -18.35 -23.69
C TYR A 20 21.43 -19.64 -24.50
N GLU A 21 20.32 -20.32 -24.74
CA GLU A 21 20.10 -21.02 -26.02
C GLU A 21 18.62 -21.12 -26.36
N GLU A 22 18.36 -20.98 -27.65
CA GLU A 22 17.16 -20.43 -28.25
C GLU A 22 16.11 -21.52 -28.53
N THR A 23 14.87 -21.27 -28.12
CA THR A 23 13.71 -21.75 -28.86
C THR A 23 12.71 -20.61 -28.97
N GLY A 24 12.37 -20.27 -30.22
CA GLY A 24 11.52 -19.15 -30.56
C GLY A 24 10.19 -19.17 -29.82
N SER A 25 10.00 -18.19 -28.95
CA SER A 25 8.69 -17.64 -28.64
C SER A 25 8.88 -16.14 -28.54
N ALA A 26 7.99 -15.36 -29.14
CA ALA A 26 7.99 -13.91 -29.00
C ALA A 26 8.11 -13.58 -27.50
N GLY A 27 9.25 -13.02 -27.09
CA GLY A 27 9.45 -12.59 -25.71
C GLY A 27 8.28 -11.70 -25.28
N PRO A 28 7.89 -11.70 -23.99
CA PRO A 28 6.79 -10.88 -23.55
C PRO A 28 7.08 -9.46 -23.99
N ARG A 29 6.24 -8.91 -24.88
CA ARG A 29 6.20 -7.47 -25.12
C ARG A 29 5.94 -6.88 -23.75
N GLU A 30 6.97 -6.34 -23.12
CA GLU A 30 6.86 -5.72 -21.82
C GLU A 30 5.75 -4.67 -21.97
N ARG A 31 4.61 -4.94 -21.34
CA ARG A 31 3.46 -4.06 -21.46
C ARG A 31 3.90 -2.77 -20.78
N ILE A 32 4.25 -1.76 -21.58
CA ILE A 32 4.57 -0.43 -21.09
C ILE A 32 3.30 0.05 -20.38
N MET A 33 3.29 -0.08 -19.05
CA MET A 33 2.19 0.38 -18.23
C MET A 33 2.31 1.92 -18.16
N PRO A 34 1.25 2.67 -18.48
CA PRO A 34 1.30 4.12 -18.37
C PRO A 34 1.56 4.51 -16.91
N GLY A 35 2.43 5.51 -16.70
CA GLY A 35 2.69 6.03 -15.36
C GLY A 35 1.45 6.73 -14.78
N VAL A 36 1.23 6.59 -13.47
CA VAL A 36 0.19 7.31 -12.72
C VAL A 36 0.79 8.57 -12.10
N ASP A 37 0.10 9.71 -12.24
CA ASP A 37 0.47 10.95 -11.57
C ASP A 37 0.00 10.95 -10.11
N PHE A 38 0.89 10.51 -9.22
CA PHE A 38 0.62 10.49 -7.79
C PHE A 38 0.54 11.88 -7.16
N ASN A 39 1.06 12.94 -7.80
CA ASN A 39 0.96 14.28 -7.26
C ASN A 39 -0.48 14.77 -7.38
N VAL A 40 -1.07 14.62 -8.56
CA VAL A 40 -2.49 14.91 -8.80
C VAL A 40 -3.38 14.14 -7.83
N LEU A 41 -3.16 12.83 -7.68
CA LEU A 41 -3.94 12.02 -6.74
C LEU A 41 -3.80 12.47 -5.28
N ARG A 42 -2.60 12.87 -4.85
CA ARG A 42 -2.38 13.35 -3.47
C ARG A 42 -3.04 14.71 -3.22
N THR A 43 -3.19 15.54 -4.23
CA THR A 43 -3.87 16.84 -4.13
C THR A 43 -5.39 16.69 -4.19
N GLU A 44 -5.90 15.83 -5.05
CA GLU A 44 -7.33 15.78 -5.36
C GLU A 44 -8.12 14.75 -4.55
N ILE A 45 -7.47 13.74 -3.98
CA ILE A 45 -8.12 12.77 -3.10
C ILE A 45 -7.80 13.14 -1.65
N THR A 46 -8.84 13.45 -0.89
CA THR A 46 -8.71 13.78 0.53
C THR A 46 -8.61 12.52 1.40
N MET A 47 -8.03 12.67 2.59
CA MET A 47 -8.02 11.59 3.59
C MET A 47 -9.45 11.20 4.00
N GLU A 48 -10.38 12.16 4.10
CA GLU A 48 -11.78 11.91 4.45
C GLU A 48 -12.47 10.99 3.43
N GLN A 49 -12.27 11.22 2.13
CA GLN A 49 -12.80 10.35 1.08
C GLN A 49 -12.30 8.91 1.22
N VAL A 50 -11.01 8.73 1.49
CA VAL A 50 -10.43 7.39 1.71
C VAL A 50 -11.02 6.73 2.96
N LEU A 51 -11.13 7.45 4.07
CA LEU A 51 -11.73 6.91 5.29
C LEU A 51 -13.20 6.51 5.09
N ASN A 52 -13.96 7.31 4.35
CA ASN A 52 -15.36 7.01 4.01
C ASN A 52 -15.47 5.74 3.16
N GLN A 53 -14.62 5.59 2.14
CA GLN A 53 -14.57 4.38 1.31
C GLN A 53 -14.16 3.14 2.11
N LEU A 54 -13.33 3.30 3.14
CA LEU A 54 -12.96 2.22 4.06
C LEU A 54 -14.03 1.93 5.12
N GLY A 55 -15.11 2.72 5.20
CA GLY A 55 -16.14 2.61 6.23
C GLY A 55 -15.60 2.88 7.65
N PHE A 56 -14.51 3.64 7.77
CA PHE A 56 -13.88 3.90 9.07
C PHE A 56 -14.80 4.72 9.97
N GLN A 57 -15.07 4.19 11.17
CA GLN A 57 -15.87 4.86 12.19
C GLN A 57 -14.96 5.31 13.34
N PRO A 58 -14.69 6.61 13.51
CA PRO A 58 -13.86 7.09 14.60
C PRO A 58 -14.56 6.89 15.94
N THR A 59 -13.80 6.48 16.95
CA THR A 59 -14.26 6.35 18.35
C THR A 59 -14.11 7.65 19.12
N ASN A 60 -13.24 8.55 18.64
CA ASN A 60 -13.02 9.88 19.18
C ASN A 60 -12.64 10.86 18.08
N ARG A 61 -13.08 12.12 18.22
CA ARG A 61 -12.73 13.25 17.37
C ARG A 61 -12.41 14.48 18.21
N SER A 62 -11.27 15.10 17.96
CA SER A 62 -10.88 16.39 18.52
C SER A 62 -10.44 17.30 17.38
N GLY A 63 -11.32 18.20 16.95
CA GLY A 63 -11.12 19.00 15.74
C GLY A 63 -10.91 18.10 14.51
N ASN A 64 -9.75 18.23 13.88
CA ASN A 64 -9.34 17.45 12.70
C ASN A 64 -8.50 16.21 13.05
N GLN A 65 -8.33 15.92 14.34
CA GLN A 65 -7.72 14.69 14.81
C GLN A 65 -8.80 13.65 15.08
N LEU A 66 -8.71 12.50 14.42
CA LEU A 66 -9.56 11.34 14.61
C LEU A 66 -8.78 10.19 15.25
N HIS A 67 -9.46 9.40 16.07
CA HIS A 67 -8.93 8.14 16.59
C HIS A 67 -9.94 7.01 16.45
N GLY A 68 -9.46 5.77 16.31
CA GLY A 68 -10.34 4.61 16.19
C GLY A 68 -9.63 3.26 16.07
N PRO A 69 -10.38 2.20 15.71
CA PRO A 69 -9.82 0.91 15.34
C PRO A 69 -9.02 1.00 14.03
N CYS A 70 -7.86 0.34 13.98
CA CYS A 70 -7.02 0.37 12.78
C CYS A 70 -7.58 -0.53 11.67
N PRO A 71 -7.86 0.01 10.46
CA PRO A 71 -8.33 -0.80 9.34
C PRO A 71 -7.24 -1.69 8.75
N VAL A 72 -5.95 -1.34 8.91
CA VAL A 72 -4.83 -2.08 8.29
C VAL A 72 -4.62 -3.45 8.91
N HIS A 73 -4.65 -3.54 10.25
CA HIS A 73 -4.55 -4.84 10.95
C HIS A 73 -5.90 -5.40 11.40
N GLY A 74 -7.01 -4.75 11.01
CA GLY A 74 -8.36 -5.23 11.28
C GLY A 74 -8.74 -5.25 12.76
N SER A 75 -8.40 -4.20 13.53
CA SER A 75 -8.86 -4.10 14.92
C SER A 75 -10.40 -3.97 14.95
N THR A 76 -11.09 -4.82 15.72
CA THR A 76 -12.56 -4.77 15.87
C THR A 76 -13.00 -4.22 17.23
N SER A 77 -12.06 -3.92 18.13
CA SER A 77 -12.37 -3.42 19.46
C SER A 77 -12.95 -2.00 19.36
N SER A 78 -14.22 -1.84 19.70
CA SER A 78 -14.98 -0.59 19.60
C SER A 78 -14.44 0.58 20.44
N GLY A 79 -13.59 0.30 21.44
CA GLY A 79 -12.89 1.32 22.25
C GLY A 79 -11.45 1.59 21.82
N SER A 80 -10.93 0.92 20.79
CA SER A 80 -9.53 1.08 20.36
C SER A 80 -9.28 2.50 19.87
N ARG A 81 -8.16 3.07 20.33
CA ARG A 81 -7.63 4.38 19.89
C ARG A 81 -6.23 4.25 19.30
N THR A 82 -5.90 3.06 18.80
CA THR A 82 -4.56 2.75 18.28
C THR A 82 -4.31 3.40 16.93
N PHE A 83 -5.35 3.67 16.15
CA PHE A 83 -5.25 4.36 14.88
C PHE A 83 -5.57 5.84 15.08
N SER A 84 -4.71 6.70 14.57
CA SER A 84 -4.79 8.14 14.65
C SER A 84 -4.72 8.72 13.24
N VAL A 85 -5.62 9.64 12.89
CA VAL A 85 -5.63 10.34 11.59
C VAL A 85 -5.79 11.82 11.80
N ASN A 86 -4.99 12.62 11.12
CA ASN A 86 -5.11 14.06 11.08
C ASN A 86 -5.58 14.49 9.68
N LEU A 87 -6.75 15.13 9.62
CA LEU A 87 -7.40 15.49 8.36
C LEU A 87 -6.74 16.71 7.67
N ASP A 88 -6.17 17.64 8.44
CA ASP A 88 -5.48 18.82 7.88
C ASP A 88 -4.19 18.45 7.17
N SER A 89 -3.37 17.60 7.80
CA SER A 89 -2.11 17.13 7.22
C SER A 89 -2.30 15.94 6.28
N GLY A 90 -3.47 15.32 6.26
CA GLY A 90 -3.76 14.11 5.49
C GLY A 90 -2.88 12.93 5.89
N ARG A 91 -2.49 12.82 7.16
CA ARG A 91 -1.59 11.78 7.67
C ARG A 91 -2.27 10.85 8.67
N TYR A 92 -1.90 9.58 8.63
CA TYR A 92 -2.31 8.60 9.62
C TYR A 92 -1.11 7.91 10.27
N TYR A 93 -1.34 7.37 11.46
CA TYR A 93 -0.40 6.52 12.19
C TYR A 93 -1.16 5.50 13.04
N CYS A 94 -0.71 4.25 13.05
CA CYS A 94 -1.18 3.22 13.97
C CYS A 94 -0.12 2.89 15.02
N HIS A 95 -0.43 3.13 16.30
CA HIS A 95 0.47 2.85 17.43
C HIS A 95 0.68 1.36 17.71
N LYS A 96 -0.08 0.47 17.08
CA LYS A 96 0.04 -0.99 17.28
C LYS A 96 0.82 -1.69 16.17
N CYS A 97 0.38 -1.54 14.91
CA CYS A 97 1.05 -2.16 13.77
C CYS A 97 2.08 -1.24 13.10
N GLN A 98 2.27 -0.02 13.60
CA GLN A 98 3.24 0.97 13.11
C GLN A 98 3.03 1.39 11.65
N SER A 99 1.94 0.99 11.02
CA SER A 99 1.54 1.46 9.69
C SER A 99 1.21 2.95 9.75
N HIS A 100 1.72 3.71 8.79
CA HIS A 100 1.63 5.16 8.73
C HIS A 100 1.77 5.65 7.29
N GLY A 101 1.37 6.88 7.03
CA GLY A 101 1.50 7.47 5.70
C GLY A 101 0.43 8.50 5.36
N ASN A 102 0.30 8.77 4.07
CA ASN A 102 -0.76 9.57 3.47
C ASN A 102 -2.00 8.71 3.13
N GLN A 103 -3.01 9.32 2.49
CA GLN A 103 -4.27 8.70 2.12
C GLN A 103 -4.13 7.56 1.09
N LEU A 104 -3.20 7.66 0.14
CA LEU A 104 -2.94 6.60 -0.84
C LEU A 104 -2.21 5.42 -0.19
N GLU A 105 -1.25 5.71 0.68
CA GLU A 105 -0.51 4.70 1.45
C GLU A 105 -1.45 3.96 2.42
N LEU A 106 -2.45 4.64 2.98
CA LEU A 106 -3.49 4.01 3.78
C LEU A 106 -4.29 3.00 2.95
N TRP A 107 -4.77 3.43 1.78
CA TRP A 107 -5.53 2.54 0.89
C TRP A 107 -4.71 1.32 0.47
N ALA A 108 -3.46 1.53 0.04
CA ALA A 108 -2.53 0.47 -0.31
C ALA A 108 -2.32 -0.52 0.84
N ALA A 109 -2.10 -0.01 2.06
CA ALA A 109 -1.88 -0.83 3.24
C ALA A 109 -3.11 -1.68 3.60
N VAL A 110 -4.32 -1.12 3.50
CA VAL A 110 -5.56 -1.85 3.80
C VAL A 110 -5.87 -2.90 2.73
N LYS A 111 -5.74 -2.54 1.45
CA LYS A 111 -6.00 -3.46 0.32
C LYS A 111 -4.87 -4.46 0.08
N LYS A 112 -3.71 -4.25 0.71
CA LYS A 112 -2.47 -5.04 0.51
C LYS A 112 -2.04 -5.05 -0.95
N LEU A 113 -2.15 -3.90 -1.61
CA LEU A 113 -1.78 -3.71 -3.00
C LEU A 113 -0.47 -2.91 -3.10
N PRO A 114 0.36 -3.16 -4.12
CA PRO A 114 1.46 -2.26 -4.43
C PRO A 114 0.91 -0.88 -4.81
N MET A 115 1.70 0.17 -4.58
CA MET A 115 1.24 1.57 -4.67
C MET A 115 0.59 1.93 -6.01
N TYR A 116 1.13 1.42 -7.13
CA TYR A 116 0.58 1.64 -8.46
C TYR A 116 -0.82 1.05 -8.63
N GLU A 117 -1.01 -0.21 -8.23
CA GLU A 117 -2.31 -0.88 -8.29
C GLU A 117 -3.30 -0.24 -7.31
N ALA A 118 -2.85 0.12 -6.11
CA ALA A 118 -3.66 0.79 -5.10
C ALA A 118 -4.20 2.14 -5.59
N ALA A 119 -3.40 2.91 -6.35
CA ALA A 119 -3.84 4.17 -6.92
C ALA A 119 -4.96 3.99 -7.95
N ILE A 120 -4.81 3.00 -8.85
CA ILE A 120 -5.83 2.67 -9.85
C ILE A 120 -7.10 2.14 -9.16
N ASP A 121 -6.94 1.25 -8.18
CA ASP A 121 -8.04 0.68 -7.39
C ASP A 121 -8.82 1.76 -6.65
N LEU A 122 -8.12 2.72 -6.04
CA LEU A 122 -8.76 3.85 -5.34
C LEU A 122 -9.51 4.77 -6.31
N CYS A 123 -8.96 5.07 -7.48
CA CYS A 123 -9.67 5.86 -8.49
C CYS A 123 -10.99 5.19 -8.89
N ARG A 124 -10.98 3.87 -9.12
CA ARG A 124 -12.19 3.10 -9.41
C ARG A 124 -13.18 3.11 -8.25
N ALA A 125 -12.71 2.93 -7.01
CA ALA A 125 -13.56 2.97 -5.83
C ALA A 125 -14.24 4.33 -5.62
N LEU A 126 -13.61 5.41 -6.10
CA LEU A 126 -14.14 6.76 -6.06
C LEU A 126 -14.92 7.16 -7.33
N ASP A 127 -15.06 6.25 -8.30
CA ASP A 127 -15.64 6.52 -9.63
C ASP A 127 -14.96 7.69 -10.36
N ARG A 128 -13.62 7.65 -10.42
CA ARG A 128 -12.78 8.68 -11.00
C ARG A 128 -11.85 8.14 -12.08
N GLU A 129 -11.51 8.98 -13.03
CA GLU A 129 -10.47 8.69 -14.01
C GLU A 129 -9.09 8.68 -13.36
N VAL A 130 -8.22 7.78 -13.82
CA VAL A 130 -6.83 7.71 -13.37
C VAL A 130 -6.02 8.79 -14.10
N PRO A 131 -5.31 9.68 -13.40
CA PRO A 131 -4.47 10.69 -14.03
C PRO A 131 -3.19 10.04 -14.54
N TRP A 132 -3.17 9.73 -15.83
CA TRP A 132 -1.99 9.16 -16.49
C TRP A 132 -0.98 10.26 -16.84
N ILE A 133 0.31 9.98 -16.67
CA ILE A 133 1.39 10.89 -17.10
C ILE A 133 1.41 10.91 -18.64
N GLN A 134 0.97 12.02 -19.23
CA GLN A 134 0.78 12.15 -20.69
C GLN A 134 2.06 12.56 -21.46
N ARG A 135 3.18 12.87 -20.80
CA ARG A 135 4.41 13.31 -21.46
C ARG A 135 5.67 12.86 -20.73
N TRP A 136 6.64 12.37 -21.50
CA TRP A 136 8.04 12.16 -21.12
C TRP A 136 8.87 13.14 -21.94
#